data_AF-A0A7X9C722-F1
#
_entry.id   AF-A0A7X9C722-F1
#
_cell.length_a   1.000
_cell.length_b   1.000
_cell.length_c   1.000
_cell.angle_alpha   90.00
_cell.angle_beta   90.00
_cell.angle_gamma   90.00
#
_symmetry.space_group_name_H-M   'P 1'
#
loop_
_entity.id
_entity.type
_entity.pdbx_description
1 polymer ?
#
loop_
_entity_poly.entity_id
_entity_poly.type
_entity_poly.pdbx_seq_one_letter_code
_entity_poly.pdbx_strand_id
1 'polypeptide(L)'
;MHLNDIAARIEKLSAQYAEVYGIERSAEWALLKLTEEVGELTQAHLTATGQSKDRGRSKAEHRQELAAELGDAIGMCLVYARQQGIDAESAVTEKWFQHEKD
;
A
#
# COMPACT_ATOMS: atom_id res chain seq x y z
N MET A 1 7.61 -8.07 13.42
CA MET A 1 8.24 -7.13 12.48
C MET A 1 7.56 -5.80 12.71
N HIS A 2 8.31 -4.76 13.05
CA HIS A 2 7.74 -3.43 13.29
C HIS A 2 7.37 -2.77 11.97
N LEU A 3 6.47 -1.78 12.00
CA LEU A 3 6.03 -1.08 10.79
C LEU A 3 7.22 -0.44 10.05
N ASN A 4 8.18 0.08 10.82
CA ASN A 4 9.41 0.67 10.28
C ASN A 4 10.35 -0.35 9.61
N ASP A 5 10.37 -1.61 10.07
CA ASP A 5 11.13 -2.68 9.39
C ASP A 5 10.53 -2.99 8.01
N ILE A 6 9.20 -3.04 7.93
CA ILE A 6 8.46 -3.26 6.69
C ILE A 6 8.72 -2.09 5.73
N ALA A 7 8.59 -0.85 6.21
CA ALA A 7 8.84 0.35 5.44
C ALA A 7 10.27 0.36 4.83
N ALA A 8 11.28 -0.01 5.62
CA ALA A 8 12.66 -0.09 5.15
C ALA A 8 12.87 -1.15 4.05
N ARG A 9 12.16 -2.28 4.11
CA ARG A 9 12.23 -3.32 3.06
C ARG A 9 11.49 -2.91 1.80
N ILE A 10 10.32 -2.32 1.92
CA ILE A 10 9.53 -1.82 0.79
C ILE A 10 10.28 -0.69 0.08
N GLU A 11 10.93 0.20 0.82
CA GLU A 11 11.76 1.25 0.24
C GLU A 11 12.84 0.68 -0.69
N LYS A 12 13.54 -0.38 -0.25
CA LYS A 12 14.57 -1.03 -1.08
C LYS A 12 13.99 -1.60 -2.37
N LEU A 13 12.83 -2.24 -2.30
CA LEU A 13 12.15 -2.78 -3.48
C LEU A 13 11.68 -1.67 -4.42
N SER A 14 11.10 -0.60 -3.87
CA SER A 14 10.64 0.57 -4.63
C SER A 14 11.82 1.29 -5.31
N ALA A 15 12.98 1.40 -4.65
CA ALA A 15 14.19 1.96 -5.24
C ALA A 15 14.70 1.13 -6.42
N GLN A 16 14.75 -0.20 -6.27
CA GLN A 16 15.13 -1.11 -7.35
C GLN A 16 14.17 -1.02 -8.54
N TYR A 17 12.87 -0.96 -8.27
CA TYR A 17 11.86 -0.77 -9.31
C TYR A 17 12.11 0.52 -10.11
N ALA A 18 12.36 1.64 -9.43
CA ALA A 18 12.63 2.90 -10.11
C ALA A 18 13.94 2.91 -10.90
N GLU A 19 14.98 2.23 -10.43
CA GLU A 19 16.23 2.06 -11.18
C GLU A 19 15.99 1.28 -12.48
N VAL A 20 15.22 0.19 -12.42
CA VAL A 20 14.89 -0.65 -13.58
C VAL A 20 14.07 0.10 -14.62
N TYR A 21 13.13 0.94 -14.18
CA TYR A 21 12.17 1.61 -15.07
C TYR A 21 12.48 3.09 -15.33
N GLY A 22 13.57 3.64 -14.78
CA GLY A 22 13.97 5.03 -14.99
C GLY A 22 12.98 6.05 -14.40
N ILE A 23 12.39 5.74 -13.24
CA ILE A 23 11.35 6.54 -12.61
C ILE A 23 11.94 7.51 -11.58
N GLU A 24 11.56 8.77 -11.63
CA GLU A 24 11.83 9.72 -10.55
C GLU A 24 10.83 9.50 -9.41
N ARG A 25 11.31 9.03 -8.26
CA ARG A 25 10.48 8.73 -7.08
C ARG A 25 10.24 9.98 -6.21
N SER A 26 9.62 11.01 -6.78
CA SER A 26 9.21 12.18 -6.00
C SER A 26 8.08 11.84 -5.01
N ALA A 27 7.80 12.75 -4.06
CA ALA A 27 6.66 12.61 -3.17
C ALA A 27 5.33 12.64 -3.94
N GLU A 28 5.23 13.45 -5.00
CA GLU A 28 4.09 13.50 -5.90
C GLU A 28 3.90 12.18 -6.65
N TRP A 29 4.99 11.58 -7.15
CA TRP A 29 4.94 10.25 -7.76
C TRP A 29 4.40 9.21 -6.79
N ALA A 30 4.92 9.20 -5.55
CA ALA A 30 4.47 8.25 -4.53
C ALA A 30 2.98 8.44 -4.19
N LEU A 31 2.48 9.68 -4.14
CA LEU A 31 1.08 9.97 -3.90
C LEU A 31 0.18 9.55 -5.08
N LEU A 32 0.62 9.75 -6.32
CA LEU A 32 -0.10 9.32 -7.51
C LEU A 32 -0.17 7.79 -7.59
N LYS A 33 0.95 7.10 -7.35
CA LYS A 33 0.99 5.64 -7.24
C LYS A 33 0.09 5.12 -6.12
N LEU A 34 0.12 5.72 -4.93
CA LEU A 34 -0.81 5.36 -3.84
C LEU A 34 -2.28 5.48 -4.29
N THR A 35 -2.61 6.52 -5.05
CA THR A 35 -3.97 6.71 -5.58
C THR A 35 -4.35 5.61 -6.58
N GLU A 36 -3.41 5.18 -7.41
CA GLU A 36 -3.56 4.03 -8.32
C GLU A 36 -3.83 2.74 -7.53
N GLU A 37 -3.00 2.42 -6.53
CA GLU A 37 -3.16 1.21 -5.70
C GLU A 37 -4.50 1.19 -4.95
N VAL A 38 -5.00 2.36 -4.50
CA VAL A 38 -6.34 2.47 -3.90
C VAL A 38 -7.45 2.17 -4.93
N GLY A 39 -7.26 2.56 -6.19
CA GLY A 39 -8.15 2.21 -7.29
C GLY A 39 -8.17 0.71 -7.57
N GLU A 40 -7.00 0.07 -7.61
CA GLU A 40 -6.86 -1.38 -7.82
C GLU A 40 -7.46 -2.16 -6.64
N LEU A 41 -7.18 -1.74 -5.40
CA LEU A 41 -7.82 -2.26 -4.19
C LEU A 41 -9.34 -2.15 -4.25
N THR A 42 -9.86 -1.02 -4.71
CA THR A 42 -11.32 -0.82 -4.88
C THR A 42 -11.88 -1.82 -5.89
N GLN A 43 -11.22 -2.02 -7.03
CA GLN A 43 -11.65 -2.98 -8.04
C GLN A 43 -11.59 -4.43 -7.51
N ALA A 44 -10.53 -4.80 -6.79
CA ALA A 44 -10.40 -6.12 -6.17
C ALA A 44 -11.51 -6.35 -5.14
N HIS A 45 -11.84 -5.34 -4.32
CA HIS A 45 -12.93 -5.41 -3.36
C HIS A 45 -14.30 -5.64 -4.04
N LEU A 46 -14.62 -4.84 -5.06
CA LEU A 46 -15.88 -4.99 -5.80
C LEU A 46 -15.97 -6.38 -6.43
N THR A 47 -14.88 -6.90 -6.97
CA THR A 47 -14.85 -8.24 -7.58
C THR A 47 -15.02 -9.34 -6.51
N ALA A 48 -14.29 -9.26 -5.40
CA ALA A 48 -14.39 -10.22 -4.30
C ALA A 48 -15.76 -10.25 -3.61
N THR A 49 -16.52 -9.14 -3.69
CA THR A 49 -17.88 -9.01 -3.13
C THR A 49 -18.99 -9.25 -4.17
N GLY A 50 -18.64 -9.63 -5.40
CA GLY A 50 -19.62 -9.96 -6.45
C GLY A 50 -20.29 -8.75 -7.12
N GLN A 51 -19.71 -7.55 -6.95
CA GLN A 51 -20.17 -6.29 -7.54
C GLN A 51 -19.49 -5.99 -8.90
N SER A 52 -18.62 -6.89 -9.36
CA SER A 52 -17.87 -6.80 -10.62
C SER A 52 -17.79 -8.18 -11.29
N LYS A 53 -17.42 -8.22 -12.57
CA LYS A 53 -17.24 -9.49 -13.31
C LYS A 53 -16.10 -10.28 -12.69
N ASP A 54 -16.37 -11.55 -12.34
CA ASP A 54 -15.37 -12.48 -11.79
C ASP A 54 -14.27 -12.88 -12.79
N ARG A 55 -14.48 -12.63 -14.09
CA ARG A 55 -13.58 -12.98 -15.19
C ARG A 55 -13.14 -14.46 -15.15
N GLY A 56 -13.99 -15.34 -14.61
CA GLY A 56 -13.70 -16.78 -14.50
C GLY A 56 -12.72 -17.17 -13.39
N ARG A 57 -12.36 -16.25 -12.48
CA ARG A 57 -11.55 -16.55 -11.29
C ARG A 57 -12.42 -17.10 -10.17
N SER A 58 -11.81 -17.91 -9.31
CA SER A 58 -12.42 -18.46 -8.10
C SER A 58 -12.51 -17.43 -6.98
N LYS A 59 -13.37 -17.68 -5.99
CA LYS A 59 -13.46 -16.86 -4.77
C LYS A 59 -12.14 -16.78 -4.00
N ALA A 60 -11.33 -17.84 -4.05
CA ALA A 60 -10.02 -17.87 -3.39
C ALA A 60 -9.05 -16.92 -4.10
N GLU A 61 -9.02 -16.94 -5.43
CA GLU A 61 -8.19 -16.03 -6.23
C GLU A 61 -8.61 -14.57 -6.03
N HIS A 62 -9.90 -14.27 -5.95
CA HIS A 62 -10.35 -12.90 -5.65
C HIS A 62 -9.94 -12.42 -4.26
N ARG A 63 -9.96 -13.30 -3.26
CA ARG A 63 -9.49 -12.96 -1.91
C ARG A 63 -7.98 -12.74 -1.89
N GLN A 64 -7.23 -13.52 -2.67
CA GLN A 64 -5.78 -13.35 -2.80
C GLN A 64 -5.45 -12.02 -3.46
N GLU A 65 -6.13 -11.67 -4.56
CA GLU A 65 -5.96 -10.37 -5.22
C GLU A 65 -6.24 -9.23 -4.25
N LEU A 66 -7.38 -9.28 -3.53
CA LEU A 66 -7.73 -8.26 -2.55
C LEU A 66 -6.63 -8.06 -1.48
N ALA A 67 -6.01 -9.15 -1.03
CA ALA A 67 -4.92 -9.09 -0.08
C ALA A 67 -3.62 -8.52 -0.69
N ALA A 68 -3.35 -8.81 -1.97
CA ALA A 68 -2.23 -8.25 -2.70
C ALA A 68 -2.37 -6.72 -2.84
N GLU A 69 -3.52 -6.26 -3.35
CA GLU A 69 -3.78 -4.82 -3.54
C GLU A 69 -3.79 -4.05 -2.22
N LEU A 70 -4.27 -4.66 -1.14
CA LEU A 70 -4.19 -4.05 0.19
C LEU A 70 -2.72 -3.90 0.62
N GLY A 71 -1.89 -4.90 0.31
CA GLY A 71 -0.45 -4.85 0.53
C GLY A 71 0.21 -3.73 -0.25
N ASP A 72 -0.14 -3.55 -1.52
CA ASP A 72 0.42 -2.49 -2.39
C ASP A 72 -0.01 -1.10 -1.93
N ALA A 73 -1.27 -0.90 -1.55
CA ALA A 73 -1.73 0.35 -0.96
C ALA A 73 -1.01 0.70 0.35
N ILE A 74 -0.81 -0.28 1.24
CA ILE A 74 -0.02 -0.09 2.46
C ILE A 74 1.44 0.21 2.11
N GLY A 75 2.02 -0.50 1.15
CA GLY A 75 3.41 -0.32 0.73
C GLY A 75 3.66 1.07 0.16
N MET A 76 2.80 1.55 -0.73
CA MET A 76 2.92 2.89 -1.30
C MET A 76 2.65 4.00 -0.27
N CYS A 77 1.80 3.76 0.72
CA CYS A 77 1.64 4.65 1.86
C CYS A 77 2.94 4.80 2.67
N LEU A 78 3.66 3.70 2.90
CA LEU A 78 4.95 3.72 3.59
C LEU A 78 6.06 4.37 2.75
N VAL A 79 6.06 4.16 1.43
CA VAL A 79 6.96 4.88 0.50
C VAL A 79 6.70 6.38 0.57
N TYR A 80 5.44 6.80 0.51
CA TYR A 80 5.06 8.21 0.61
C TYR A 80 5.50 8.83 1.95
N ALA A 81 5.24 8.15 3.07
CA ALA A 81 5.70 8.61 4.38
C ALA A 81 7.21 8.84 4.41
N ARG A 82 7.98 7.92 3.84
CA ARG A 82 9.45 8.03 3.78
C ARG A 82 9.92 9.19 2.89
N GLN A 83 9.31 9.40 1.73
CA GLN A 83 9.65 10.53 0.84
C GLN A 83 9.38 11.89 1.52
N GLN A 84 8.39 11.95 2.40
CA GLN A 84 8.05 13.13 3.20
C GLN A 84 8.84 13.25 4.52
N GLY A 85 9.71 12.28 4.82
CA GLY A 85 10.47 12.26 6.09
C GLY A 85 9.62 11.95 7.34
N ILE A 86 8.49 11.28 7.17
CA ILE A 86 7.57 10.91 8.25
C ILE A 86 7.93 9.53 8.81
N ASP A 87 8.10 9.41 10.12
CA ASP A 87 8.14 8.12 10.82
C ASP A 87 6.70 7.58 10.93
N ALA A 88 6.42 6.50 10.20
CA ALA A 88 5.08 5.93 10.11
C ALA A 88 4.60 5.34 11.45
N GLU A 89 5.49 4.73 12.23
CA GLU A 89 5.15 4.11 13.51
C GLU A 89 4.83 5.17 14.56
N SER A 90 5.63 6.24 14.63
CA SER A 90 5.33 7.41 15.47
C SER A 90 4.03 8.09 15.04
N ALA A 91 3.85 8.34 13.74
CA ALA A 91 2.64 9.00 13.21
C ALA A 91 1.35 8.22 13.54
N VAL A 92 1.38 6.89 13.43
CA VAL A 92 0.25 6.03 13.80
C VAL A 92 0.02 6.06 15.31
N THR A 93 1.09 5.88 16.10
CA THR A 93 1.03 5.85 17.57
C THR A 93 0.44 7.14 18.12
N GLU A 94 1.00 8.28 17.72
CA GLU A 94 0.54 9.60 18.16
C GLU A 94 -0.90 9.87 17.74
N LYS A 95 -1.29 9.47 16.52
CA LYS A 95 -2.64 9.74 16.03
C LYS A 95 -3.69 8.86 16.69
N TRP A 96 -3.46 7.55 16.78
CA TRP A 96 -4.49 6.55 17.08
C TRP A 96 -4.43 6.08 18.52
N PHE A 97 -3.25 5.77 19.07
CA PHE A 97 -3.13 5.11 20.37
C PHE A 97 -3.36 6.06 21.55
N GLN A 98 -3.28 7.37 21.34
CA GLN A 98 -3.70 8.35 22.36
C GLN A 98 -5.19 8.22 22.77
N HIS A 99 -6.00 7.50 21.97
CA HIS A 99 -7.42 7.26 22.24
C HIS A 99 -7.71 5.83 22.74
N GLU A 100 -6.69 4.98 22.85
CA GLU A 100 -6.84 3.62 23.37
C GLU A 100 -7.13 3.70 24.87
N LYS A 101 -8.22 3.06 25.31
CA LYS A 101 -8.56 2.90 26.72
C LYS A 101 -8.18 1.50 27.15
N ASP A 102 -7.64 1.38 28.36
CA ASP A 102 -7.36 0.11 29.03
C ASP A 102 -8.58 -0.83 29.08
#